data_AF-A0A498S707-F1
#
_entry.id   AF-A0A498S707-F1
#
_cell.length_a   1.000
_cell.length_b   1.000
_cell.length_c   1.000
_cell.angle_alpha   90.00
_cell.angle_beta   90.00
_cell.angle_gamma   90.00
#
_symmetry.space_group_name_H-M   'P 1'
#
loop_
_entity.id
_entity.type
_entity.pdbx_description
1 polymer ?
#
loop_
_entity_poly.entity_id
_entity_poly.type
_entity_poly.pdbx_seq_one_letter_code
_entity_poly.pdbx_strand_id
1 'polypeptide(L)'
;MLAEHFNPHVRYGAAMALGISCAGSGYKEAIALLDPLLSAKENFVRQGAVIALSFILIQQTDLICPKVNEFRRTLTKMITEKGEDSITKLGAILAQGIIDAGGRNVTISLHNRNGHPDMPSVVGTFVFLQYWYWHSLTHFSSLAFKPTCVIGLNLNLEMPKTEFRCNAKPSTFAYPPPLEEKKKEETEKVETAVLSVTHKKKSSVIDRSSTSVIKEEAKAREEKTEKEKEEEMEIDNIHTTAVVADSSATSANSEHKLAEPKSKEPEPTNYALQNPARIVRLQLKTLQMTENNRYKPLKALSQGGIIMLRDRKAGQEKEEIVALAAAGGTRVEGKDSSEEAKPHTPFEINITSY
;
A
#
# COMPACT_ATOMS: atom_id res chain seq x y z
N MET A 1 -19.08 -22.07 -10.69
CA MET A 1 -18.06 -22.39 -9.66
C MET A 1 -18.67 -22.35 -8.25
N LEU A 2 -17.99 -22.87 -7.23
CA LEU A 2 -18.40 -22.73 -5.82
C LEU A 2 -18.54 -21.27 -5.37
N ALA A 3 -17.71 -20.36 -5.90
CA ALA A 3 -17.76 -18.92 -5.65
C ALA A 3 -19.04 -18.24 -6.21
N GLU A 4 -19.71 -18.85 -7.20
CA GLU A 4 -20.92 -18.32 -7.86
C GLU A 4 -22.20 -19.01 -7.35
N HIS A 5 -22.07 -19.90 -6.35
CA HIS A 5 -23.18 -20.71 -5.87
C HIS A 5 -24.27 -19.84 -5.21
N PHE A 6 -25.55 -20.18 -5.41
CA PHE A 6 -26.67 -19.37 -4.92
C PHE A 6 -26.58 -19.10 -3.41
N ASN A 7 -26.28 -20.14 -2.63
CA ASN A 7 -26.19 -20.06 -1.18
C ASN A 7 -24.98 -19.20 -0.73
N PRO A 8 -25.19 -18.07 -0.03
CA PRO A 8 -24.11 -17.17 0.37
C PRO A 8 -23.12 -17.79 1.36
N HIS A 9 -23.51 -18.77 2.18
CA HIS A 9 -22.58 -19.48 3.06
C HIS A 9 -21.52 -20.28 2.28
N VAL A 10 -21.92 -20.86 1.13
CA VAL A 10 -20.99 -21.57 0.22
C VAL A 10 -20.03 -20.57 -0.43
N ARG A 11 -20.52 -19.39 -0.83
CA ARG A 11 -19.68 -18.31 -1.38
C ARG A 11 -18.65 -17.81 -0.36
N TYR A 12 -19.06 -17.59 0.89
CA TYR A 12 -18.15 -17.22 1.99
C TYR A 12 -17.08 -18.29 2.23
N GLY A 13 -17.47 -19.56 2.34
CA GLY A 13 -16.53 -20.68 2.52
C GLY A 13 -15.54 -20.82 1.38
N ALA A 14 -16.00 -20.67 0.13
CA ALA A 14 -15.15 -20.67 -1.06
C ALA A 14 -14.15 -19.50 -1.05
N ALA A 15 -14.58 -18.29 -0.69
CA ALA A 15 -13.71 -17.11 -0.60
C ALA A 15 -12.58 -17.32 0.43
N MET A 16 -12.92 -17.77 1.65
CA MET A 16 -11.93 -18.02 2.70
C MET A 16 -10.98 -19.18 2.34
N ALA A 17 -11.48 -20.25 1.70
CA ALA A 17 -10.65 -21.35 1.23
C ALA A 17 -9.62 -20.90 0.17
N LEU A 18 -10.01 -20.03 -0.77
CA LEU A 18 -9.11 -19.42 -1.74
C LEU A 18 -8.07 -18.51 -1.06
N GLY A 19 -8.52 -17.64 -0.13
CA GLY A 19 -7.64 -16.74 0.61
C GLY A 19 -6.55 -17.47 1.39
N ILE A 20 -6.91 -18.57 2.07
CA ILE A 20 -5.99 -19.40 2.86
C ILE A 20 -5.05 -20.21 1.95
N SER A 21 -5.57 -20.83 0.88
CA SER A 21 -4.78 -21.67 -0.03
C SER A 21 -3.77 -20.86 -0.85
N CYS A 22 -4.14 -19.66 -1.27
CA CYS A 22 -3.33 -18.78 -2.11
C CYS A 22 -2.57 -17.69 -1.32
N ALA A 23 -2.50 -17.81 0.02
CA ALA A 23 -1.86 -16.82 0.90
C ALA A 23 -0.41 -16.49 0.47
N GLY A 24 -0.11 -15.19 0.33
CA GLY A 24 1.21 -14.68 -0.05
C GLY A 24 1.70 -15.07 -1.46
N SER A 25 0.86 -15.68 -2.31
CA SER A 25 1.24 -16.11 -3.66
C SER A 25 1.01 -15.05 -4.75
N GLY A 26 0.06 -14.13 -4.56
CA GLY A 26 -0.33 -13.15 -5.57
C GLY A 26 -1.03 -13.75 -6.80
N TYR A 27 -1.69 -14.90 -6.67
CA TYR A 27 -2.29 -15.63 -7.81
C TYR A 27 -3.43 -14.83 -8.48
N LYS A 28 -3.23 -14.45 -9.75
CA LYS A 28 -4.10 -13.50 -10.46
C LYS A 28 -5.54 -14.00 -10.68
N GLU A 29 -5.71 -15.29 -10.93
CA GLU A 29 -7.03 -15.90 -11.15
C GLU A 29 -7.84 -15.92 -9.84
N ALA A 30 -7.21 -16.24 -8.71
CA ALA A 30 -7.89 -16.19 -7.41
C ALA A 30 -8.38 -14.78 -7.06
N ILE A 31 -7.62 -13.74 -7.44
CA ILE A 31 -8.07 -12.34 -7.28
C ILE A 31 -9.27 -12.07 -8.18
N ALA A 32 -9.22 -12.46 -9.46
CA ALA A 32 -10.33 -12.29 -10.41
C ALA A 32 -11.63 -13.01 -9.98
N LEU A 33 -11.53 -14.12 -9.24
CA LEU A 33 -12.68 -14.82 -8.65
C LEU A 33 -13.23 -14.15 -7.38
N LEU A 34 -12.43 -13.36 -6.66
CA LEU A 34 -12.83 -12.66 -5.44
C LEU A 34 -13.36 -11.24 -5.71
N ASP A 35 -12.91 -10.57 -6.77
CA ASP A 35 -13.39 -9.25 -7.18
C ASP A 35 -14.93 -9.14 -7.26
N PRO A 36 -15.68 -10.05 -7.93
CA PRO A 36 -17.15 -9.96 -7.97
C PRO A 36 -17.80 -10.15 -6.59
N LEU A 37 -17.14 -10.82 -5.64
CA LEU A 37 -17.66 -11.03 -4.29
C LEU A 37 -17.57 -9.77 -3.41
N LEU A 38 -16.75 -8.78 -3.79
CA LEU A 38 -16.74 -7.47 -3.12
C LEU A 38 -18.05 -6.70 -3.31
N SER A 39 -18.75 -6.95 -4.43
CA SER A 39 -20.04 -6.33 -4.77
C SER A 39 -21.23 -7.24 -4.46
N ALA A 40 -21.04 -8.32 -3.70
CA ALA A 40 -22.11 -9.24 -3.33
C ALA A 40 -23.18 -8.56 -2.44
N LYS A 41 -24.44 -8.98 -2.57
CA LYS A 41 -25.56 -8.43 -1.77
C LYS A 41 -25.39 -8.68 -0.26
N GLU A 42 -24.74 -9.78 0.12
CA GLU A 42 -24.63 -10.24 1.50
C GLU A 42 -23.36 -9.73 2.19
N ASN A 43 -23.51 -8.98 3.28
CA ASN A 43 -22.43 -8.31 4.02
C ASN A 43 -21.31 -9.26 4.46
N PHE A 44 -21.65 -10.45 4.97
CA PHE A 44 -20.65 -11.42 5.41
C PHE A 44 -19.84 -12.02 4.25
N VAL A 45 -20.43 -12.15 3.05
CA VAL A 45 -19.70 -12.60 1.85
C VAL A 45 -18.70 -11.53 1.43
N ARG A 46 -19.09 -10.24 1.46
CA ARG A 46 -18.18 -9.11 1.22
C ARG A 46 -17.05 -9.08 2.25
N GLN A 47 -17.34 -9.26 3.53
CA GLN A 47 -16.33 -9.36 4.60
C GLN A 47 -15.32 -10.48 4.32
N GLY A 48 -15.79 -11.68 3.98
CA GLY A 48 -14.95 -12.82 3.65
C GLY A 48 -14.08 -12.60 2.41
N ALA A 49 -14.63 -11.99 1.36
CA ALA A 49 -13.89 -11.63 0.15
C ALA A 49 -12.77 -10.62 0.43
N VAL A 50 -13.05 -9.60 1.25
CA VAL A 50 -12.08 -8.59 1.69
C VAL A 50 -10.94 -9.23 2.50
N ILE A 51 -11.26 -10.09 3.47
CA ILE A 51 -10.22 -10.81 4.26
C ILE A 51 -9.41 -11.75 3.35
N ALA A 52 -10.06 -12.52 2.46
CA ALA A 52 -9.39 -13.44 1.54
C ALA A 52 -8.41 -12.73 0.59
N LEU A 53 -8.80 -11.57 0.03
CA LEU A 53 -7.93 -10.74 -0.80
C LEU A 53 -6.71 -10.24 -0.02
N SER A 54 -6.89 -9.86 1.26
CA SER A 54 -5.76 -9.43 2.11
C SER A 54 -4.72 -10.53 2.34
N PHE A 55 -5.15 -11.79 2.47
CA PHE A 55 -4.24 -12.95 2.58
C PHE A 55 -3.48 -13.22 1.27
N ILE A 56 -4.12 -13.07 0.10
CA ILE A 56 -3.47 -13.30 -1.20
C ILE A 56 -2.45 -12.19 -1.51
N LEU A 57 -2.79 -10.94 -1.17
CA LEU A 57 -1.99 -9.75 -1.47
C LEU A 57 -0.92 -9.41 -0.41
N ILE A 58 -0.82 -10.18 0.68
CA ILE A 58 0.19 -9.95 1.71
C ILE A 58 1.62 -9.99 1.12
N GLN A 59 2.43 -8.98 1.49
CA GLN A 59 3.78 -8.71 0.96
C GLN A 59 3.90 -8.44 -0.56
N GLN A 60 2.80 -8.43 -1.32
CA GLN A 60 2.86 -8.11 -2.75
C GLN A 60 3.08 -6.60 -2.97
N THR A 61 3.78 -6.26 -4.03
CA THR A 61 4.07 -4.89 -4.46
C THR A 61 3.33 -4.57 -5.77
N ASP A 62 3.12 -3.28 -6.01
CA ASP A 62 2.29 -2.79 -7.13
C ASP A 62 2.82 -3.20 -8.51
N LEU A 63 4.14 -3.39 -8.63
CA LEU A 63 4.79 -3.86 -9.86
C LEU A 63 4.50 -5.35 -10.15
N ILE A 64 4.26 -6.17 -9.13
CA ILE A 64 3.90 -7.58 -9.28
C ILE A 64 2.39 -7.71 -9.51
N CYS A 65 1.59 -6.91 -8.79
CA CYS A 65 0.15 -6.86 -8.93
C CYS A 65 -0.40 -5.43 -8.72
N PRO A 66 -0.83 -4.71 -9.77
CA PRO A 66 -1.33 -3.34 -9.64
C PRO A 66 -2.63 -3.24 -8.83
N LYS A 67 -3.36 -4.35 -8.68
CA LYS A 67 -4.58 -4.44 -7.85
C LYS A 67 -4.33 -4.17 -6.36
N VAL A 68 -3.10 -4.21 -5.86
CA VAL A 68 -2.78 -3.85 -4.47
C VAL A 68 -3.21 -2.41 -4.15
N ASN A 69 -2.96 -1.46 -5.05
CA ASN A 69 -3.35 -0.06 -4.87
C ASN A 69 -4.86 0.17 -5.02
N GLU A 70 -5.49 -0.53 -5.96
CA GLU A 70 -6.95 -0.53 -6.12
C GLU A 70 -7.63 -1.05 -4.85
N PHE A 71 -7.18 -2.21 -4.36
CA PHE A 71 -7.71 -2.82 -3.14
C PHE A 71 -7.53 -1.92 -1.91
N ARG A 72 -6.37 -1.24 -1.77
CA ARG A 72 -6.16 -0.23 -0.71
C ARG A 72 -7.17 0.91 -0.76
N ARG A 73 -7.46 1.45 -1.95
CA ARG A 73 -8.48 2.50 -2.13
C ARG A 73 -9.87 1.99 -1.76
N THR A 74 -10.21 0.77 -2.16
CA THR A 74 -11.47 0.10 -1.82
C THR A 74 -11.62 -0.11 -0.31
N LEU A 75 -10.58 -0.57 0.39
CA LEU A 75 -10.55 -0.70 1.85
C LEU A 75 -10.81 0.64 2.54
N THR A 76 -10.06 1.69 2.17
CA THR A 76 -10.26 3.02 2.75
C THR A 76 -11.68 3.53 2.49
N LYS A 77 -12.22 3.33 1.28
CA LYS A 77 -13.61 3.70 0.96
C LYS A 77 -14.60 3.01 1.90
N MET A 78 -14.55 1.67 1.98
CA MET A 78 -15.44 0.86 2.82
C MET A 78 -15.39 1.24 4.32
N ILE A 79 -14.23 1.68 4.82
CA ILE A 79 -14.06 2.15 6.20
C ILE A 79 -14.69 3.54 6.40
N THR A 80 -14.48 4.46 5.45
CA THR A 80 -15.01 5.84 5.53
C THR A 80 -16.52 5.96 5.26
N GLU A 81 -17.10 5.00 4.53
CA GLU A 81 -18.48 5.08 4.06
C GLU A 81 -19.48 4.80 5.20
N LYS A 82 -20.23 5.83 5.60
CA LYS A 82 -21.18 5.72 6.73
C LYS A 82 -22.27 4.68 6.49
N GLY A 83 -22.74 4.54 5.24
CA GLY A 83 -23.80 3.60 4.86
C GLY A 83 -23.40 2.11 4.85
N GLU A 84 -22.12 1.78 5.01
CA GLU A 84 -21.68 0.38 5.06
C GLU A 84 -21.97 -0.30 6.41
N ASP A 85 -22.18 -1.60 6.35
CA ASP A 85 -22.48 -2.43 7.51
C ASP A 85 -21.27 -2.61 8.45
N SER A 86 -21.53 -2.75 9.75
CA SER A 86 -20.50 -2.93 10.79
C SER A 86 -19.62 -4.17 10.55
N ILE A 87 -20.18 -5.25 10.00
CA ILE A 87 -19.46 -6.50 9.70
C ILE A 87 -18.49 -6.26 8.52
N THR A 88 -18.96 -5.59 7.46
CA THR A 88 -18.12 -5.21 6.31
C THR A 88 -16.97 -4.29 6.75
N LYS A 89 -17.26 -3.29 7.59
CA LYS A 89 -16.26 -2.38 8.18
C LYS A 89 -15.21 -3.12 9.01
N LEU A 90 -15.62 -4.06 9.87
CA LEU A 90 -14.69 -4.90 10.62
C LEU A 90 -13.77 -5.69 9.69
N GLY A 91 -14.32 -6.32 8.64
CA GLY A 91 -13.53 -7.00 7.62
C GLY A 91 -12.50 -6.11 6.92
N ALA A 92 -12.89 -4.88 6.57
CA ALA A 92 -11.99 -3.92 5.94
C ALA A 92 -10.85 -3.46 6.86
N ILE A 93 -11.14 -3.19 8.14
CA ILE A 93 -10.13 -2.84 9.15
C ILE A 93 -9.14 -4.00 9.34
N LEU A 94 -9.64 -5.24 9.47
CA LEU A 94 -8.80 -6.43 9.61
C LEU A 94 -7.94 -6.67 8.36
N ALA A 95 -8.52 -6.56 7.17
CA ALA A 95 -7.78 -6.68 5.91
C ALA A 95 -6.67 -5.63 5.78
N GLN A 96 -6.92 -4.37 6.17
CA GLN A 96 -5.88 -3.34 6.18
C GLN A 96 -4.75 -3.69 7.16
N GLY A 97 -5.08 -4.13 8.37
CA GLY A 97 -4.10 -4.61 9.36
C GLY A 97 -3.29 -5.82 8.90
N ILE A 98 -3.89 -6.73 8.12
CA ILE A 98 -3.24 -7.92 7.56
C ILE A 98 -2.22 -7.55 6.45
N ILE A 99 -2.55 -6.63 5.54
CA ILE A 99 -1.61 -6.27 4.44
C ILE A 99 -0.38 -5.53 4.99
N ASP A 100 -0.58 -4.66 5.97
CA ASP A 100 0.50 -3.87 6.61
C ASP A 100 1.12 -4.57 7.84
N ALA A 101 0.76 -5.84 8.11
CA ALA A 101 1.22 -6.62 9.25
C ALA A 101 2.75 -6.65 9.40
N GLY A 102 3.24 -6.36 10.62
CA GLY A 102 4.67 -6.31 10.94
C GLY A 102 5.47 -5.33 10.10
N GLY A 103 4.86 -4.23 9.64
CA GLY A 103 5.47 -3.31 8.68
C GLY A 103 5.80 -3.99 7.34
N ARG A 104 5.01 -4.99 6.94
CA ARG A 104 5.21 -5.88 5.79
C ARG A 104 6.46 -6.76 5.83
N ASN A 105 7.14 -6.87 6.98
CA ASN A 105 8.18 -7.88 7.22
C ASN A 105 7.59 -9.29 7.40
N VAL A 106 6.28 -9.40 7.55
CA VAL A 106 5.55 -10.62 7.88
C VAL A 106 4.76 -11.14 6.68
N THR A 107 4.71 -12.46 6.53
CA THR A 107 3.87 -13.18 5.57
C THR A 107 3.00 -14.20 6.30
N ILE A 108 1.95 -14.69 5.65
CA ILE A 108 1.15 -15.82 6.13
C ILE A 108 1.58 -17.06 5.35
N SER A 109 1.96 -18.14 6.06
CA SER A 109 2.25 -19.41 5.40
C SER A 109 2.01 -20.61 6.30
N LEU A 110 1.10 -21.50 5.87
CA LEU A 110 0.78 -22.77 6.54
C LEU A 110 1.90 -23.81 6.45
N HIS A 111 2.81 -23.65 5.49
CA HIS A 111 3.91 -24.57 5.24
C HIS A 111 5.23 -23.92 5.64
N ASN A 112 6.10 -24.68 6.29
CA ASN A 112 7.50 -24.30 6.46
C ASN A 112 8.24 -24.38 5.11
N ARG A 113 9.38 -23.71 4.96
CA ARG A 113 10.15 -23.71 3.69
C ARG A 113 10.57 -25.11 3.24
N ASN A 114 10.75 -26.03 4.20
CA ASN A 114 11.07 -27.44 3.95
C ASN A 114 9.87 -28.28 3.45
N GLY A 115 8.67 -27.69 3.29
CA GLY A 115 7.46 -28.38 2.81
C GLY A 115 6.57 -28.99 3.89
N HIS A 116 7.09 -29.21 5.11
CA HIS A 116 6.27 -29.68 6.24
C HIS A 116 5.22 -28.63 6.67
N PRO A 117 4.00 -29.06 7.06
CA PRO A 117 2.99 -28.17 7.63
C PRO A 117 3.47 -27.63 8.97
N ASP A 118 3.27 -26.33 9.19
CA ASP A 118 3.66 -25.66 10.42
C ASP A 118 2.44 -25.55 11.36
N MET A 119 2.43 -26.40 12.39
CA MET A 119 1.31 -26.53 13.33
C MET A 119 0.84 -25.19 13.94
N PRO A 120 1.70 -24.29 14.46
CA PRO A 120 1.20 -23.03 15.04
C PRO A 120 0.53 -22.12 14.01
N SER A 121 1.01 -22.04 12.76
CA SER A 121 0.31 -21.28 11.73
C SER A 121 -0.98 -21.93 11.24
N VAL A 122 -1.05 -23.26 11.19
CA VAL A 122 -2.30 -23.98 10.87
C VAL A 122 -3.34 -23.76 11.97
N VAL A 123 -2.97 -23.92 13.24
CA VAL A 123 -3.84 -23.68 14.40
C VAL A 123 -4.25 -22.21 14.48
N GLY A 124 -3.33 -21.27 14.32
CA GLY A 124 -3.63 -19.83 14.30
C GLY A 124 -4.64 -19.44 13.22
N THR A 125 -4.50 -20.00 12.02
CA THR A 125 -5.45 -19.77 10.91
C THR A 125 -6.80 -20.45 11.17
N PHE A 126 -6.82 -21.65 11.76
CA PHE A 126 -8.05 -22.35 12.10
C PHE A 126 -8.84 -21.64 13.21
N VAL A 127 -8.19 -21.18 14.27
CA VAL A 127 -8.82 -20.42 15.36
C VAL A 127 -9.27 -19.04 14.86
N PHE A 128 -8.47 -18.38 14.00
CA PHE A 128 -8.89 -17.14 13.34
C PHE A 128 -10.22 -17.30 12.60
N LEU A 129 -10.45 -18.39 11.85
CA LEU A 129 -11.72 -18.63 11.14
C LEU A 129 -12.96 -18.66 12.07
N GLN A 130 -12.79 -18.92 13.36
CA GLN A 130 -13.88 -18.96 14.34
C GLN A 130 -14.26 -17.58 14.90
N TYR A 131 -13.72 -16.47 14.34
CA TYR A 131 -14.03 -15.10 14.76
C TYR A 131 -15.55 -14.80 14.79
N TRP A 132 -16.35 -15.51 13.99
CA TRP A 132 -17.82 -15.43 13.96
C TRP A 132 -18.49 -15.66 15.31
N TYR A 133 -17.98 -16.61 16.10
CA TYR A 133 -18.54 -16.92 17.42
C TYR A 133 -17.96 -15.99 18.49
N TRP A 134 -16.70 -15.60 18.35
CA TRP A 134 -16.02 -14.76 19.34
C TRP A 134 -14.94 -13.89 18.68
N HIS A 135 -15.22 -12.58 18.59
CA HIS A 135 -14.39 -11.61 17.88
C HIS A 135 -12.93 -11.55 18.36
N SER A 136 -12.65 -11.79 19.65
CA SER A 136 -11.27 -11.80 20.17
C SER A 136 -10.40 -12.94 19.60
N LEU A 137 -10.98 -13.98 19.00
CA LEU A 137 -10.22 -15.06 18.36
C LEU A 137 -9.41 -14.57 17.13
N THR A 138 -9.75 -13.39 16.61
CA THR A 138 -8.99 -12.71 15.56
C THR A 138 -7.52 -12.48 15.92
N HIS A 139 -7.19 -12.35 17.22
CA HIS A 139 -5.81 -12.15 17.69
C HIS A 139 -4.90 -13.37 17.47
N PHE A 140 -5.44 -14.58 17.28
CA PHE A 140 -4.65 -15.78 16.95
C PHE A 140 -4.03 -15.77 15.54
N SER A 141 -4.38 -14.78 14.71
CA SER A 141 -3.65 -14.44 13.48
C SER A 141 -2.14 -14.20 13.72
N SER A 142 -1.76 -13.76 14.91
CA SER A 142 -0.36 -13.62 15.36
C SER A 142 0.48 -14.90 15.21
N LEU A 143 -0.11 -16.09 15.30
CA LEU A 143 0.59 -17.38 15.11
C LEU A 143 0.73 -17.79 13.64
N ALA A 144 -0.10 -17.22 12.75
CA ALA A 144 -0.02 -17.42 11.30
C ALA A 144 1.04 -16.52 10.64
N PHE A 145 1.44 -15.46 11.34
CA PHE A 145 2.42 -14.47 10.91
C PHE A 145 3.86 -14.95 11.06
N LYS A 146 4.54 -15.16 9.93
CA LYS A 146 5.96 -15.52 9.87
C LYS A 146 6.82 -14.37 9.32
N PRO A 147 7.93 -13.98 9.99
CA PRO A 147 8.85 -13.00 9.44
C PRO A 147 9.58 -13.53 8.21
N THR A 148 9.75 -12.69 7.19
CA THR A 148 10.47 -13.01 5.94
C THR A 148 11.78 -12.24 5.88
N CYS A 149 12.74 -12.70 6.67
CA CYS A 149 14.11 -12.18 6.68
C CYS A 149 15.12 -13.25 6.25
N VAL A 150 16.30 -12.77 5.87
CA VAL A 150 17.53 -13.58 5.85
C VAL A 150 18.48 -12.99 6.86
N ILE A 151 18.93 -13.86 7.77
CA ILE A 151 19.87 -13.54 8.85
C ILE A 151 21.06 -14.47 8.68
N GLY A 152 22.21 -13.91 8.33
CA GLY A 152 23.49 -14.59 8.37
C GLY A 152 24.03 -14.62 9.79
N LEU A 153 24.47 -15.79 10.28
CA LEU A 153 25.14 -15.94 11.57
C LEU A 153 26.51 -16.61 11.40
N ASN A 154 27.50 -16.19 12.18
CA ASN A 154 28.81 -16.84 12.28
C ASN A 154 28.73 -18.11 13.17
N LEU A 155 29.87 -18.76 13.42
CA LEU A 155 29.94 -19.95 14.30
C LEU A 155 29.56 -19.64 15.76
N ASN A 156 29.78 -18.40 16.21
CA ASN A 156 29.50 -17.92 17.56
C ASN A 156 28.06 -17.42 17.75
N LEU A 157 27.19 -17.56 16.73
CA LEU A 157 25.81 -17.04 16.69
C LEU A 157 25.70 -15.50 16.68
N GLU A 158 26.77 -14.80 16.31
CA GLU A 158 26.80 -13.35 16.08
C GLU A 158 26.44 -13.02 14.62
N MET A 159 25.99 -11.80 14.36
CA MET A 159 25.62 -11.34 13.01
C MET A 159 26.80 -10.64 12.32
N PRO A 160 27.51 -11.26 11.36
CA PRO A 160 28.52 -10.55 10.57
C PRO A 160 27.89 -9.56 9.59
N LYS A 161 28.58 -8.44 9.32
CA LYS A 161 28.24 -7.53 8.22
C LYS A 161 28.51 -8.23 6.88
N THR A 162 27.46 -8.76 6.26
CA THR A 162 27.54 -9.38 4.93
C THR A 162 26.53 -8.81 3.96
N GLU A 163 26.99 -8.62 2.73
CA GLU A 163 26.15 -8.21 1.61
C GLU A 163 25.69 -9.40 0.77
N PHE A 164 24.38 -9.45 0.51
CA PHE A 164 23.73 -10.36 -0.44
C PHE A 164 23.37 -9.58 -1.70
N ARG A 165 23.63 -10.13 -2.89
CA ARG A 165 23.28 -9.50 -4.17
C ARG A 165 21.93 -10.00 -4.65
N CYS A 166 20.98 -9.11 -4.87
CA CYS A 166 19.72 -9.43 -5.51
C CYS A 166 19.78 -9.05 -7.00
N ASN A 167 19.61 -10.02 -7.89
CA ASN A 167 19.57 -9.80 -9.34
C ASN A 167 18.14 -9.46 -9.80
N ALA A 168 17.60 -8.35 -9.28
CA ALA A 168 16.29 -7.82 -9.64
C ALA A 168 16.25 -6.31 -9.36
N LYS A 169 15.27 -5.59 -9.94
CA LYS A 169 15.09 -4.16 -9.72
C LYS A 169 14.62 -3.86 -8.27
N PRO A 170 15.23 -2.89 -7.57
CA PRO A 170 14.84 -2.49 -6.21
C PRO A 170 13.34 -2.26 -6.01
N SER A 171 12.66 -1.50 -6.88
CA SER A 171 11.23 -1.19 -6.71
C SER A 171 10.32 -2.42 -6.75
N THR A 172 10.77 -3.55 -7.31
CA THR A 172 9.99 -4.80 -7.29
C THR A 172 9.78 -5.31 -5.87
N PHE A 173 10.72 -5.04 -4.94
CA PHE A 173 10.69 -5.55 -3.57
C PHE A 173 10.75 -4.45 -2.49
N ALA A 174 10.93 -3.19 -2.89
CA ALA A 174 10.85 -2.04 -2.02
C ALA A 174 9.53 -2.01 -1.22
N TYR A 175 9.58 -1.39 -0.04
CA TYR A 175 8.35 -0.98 0.61
C TYR A 175 7.71 0.12 -0.26
N PRO A 176 6.44 -0.01 -0.66
CA PRO A 176 5.74 1.14 -1.22
C PRO A 176 5.57 2.19 -0.11
N PRO A 177 5.47 3.47 -0.48
CA PRO A 177 5.41 4.55 0.50
C PRO A 177 4.23 4.36 1.46
N PRO A 178 4.37 4.74 2.74
CA PRO A 178 3.21 4.91 3.63
C PRO A 178 2.17 5.81 2.96
N LEU A 179 0.88 5.56 3.22
CA LEU A 179 -0.14 6.54 2.85
C LEU A 179 0.07 7.78 3.71
N GLU A 180 0.50 8.87 3.08
CA GLU A 180 0.57 10.17 3.75
C GLU A 180 -0.83 10.58 4.20
N GLU A 181 -0.98 10.91 5.49
CA GLU A 181 -2.26 11.40 6.01
C GLU A 181 -2.65 12.69 5.27
N LYS A 182 -3.93 12.79 4.87
CA LYS A 182 -4.49 13.94 4.13
C LYS A 182 -4.55 15.22 4.98
N LYS A 183 -3.41 15.80 5.33
CA LYS A 183 -3.28 17.03 6.14
C LYS A 183 -2.44 18.14 5.49
N LYS A 184 -2.13 18.02 4.19
CA LYS A 184 -1.50 19.08 3.38
C LYS A 184 -2.21 19.38 2.06
N GLU A 185 -2.75 18.35 1.39
CA GLU A 185 -3.51 18.58 0.14
C GLU A 185 -4.82 19.36 0.34
N GLU A 186 -5.51 19.19 1.46
CA GLU A 186 -6.78 19.91 1.70
C GLU A 186 -6.54 21.40 1.99
N THR A 187 -5.41 21.77 2.61
CA THR A 187 -5.02 23.17 2.79
C THR A 187 -4.61 23.83 1.47
N GLU A 188 -3.80 23.17 0.62
CA GLU A 188 -3.39 23.72 -0.69
C GLU A 188 -4.58 23.85 -1.67
N LYS A 189 -5.53 22.90 -1.64
CA LYS A 189 -6.75 22.97 -2.46
C LYS A 189 -7.73 24.06 -2.00
N VAL A 190 -7.71 24.42 -0.71
CA VAL A 190 -8.48 25.55 -0.18
C VAL A 190 -7.84 26.89 -0.58
N GLU A 191 -6.51 27.03 -0.47
CA GLU A 191 -5.82 28.27 -0.85
C GLU A 191 -5.94 28.58 -2.35
N THR A 192 -5.79 27.57 -3.21
CA THR A 192 -5.99 27.70 -4.67
C THR A 192 -7.45 28.02 -5.04
N ALA A 193 -8.43 27.51 -4.29
CA ALA A 193 -9.84 27.87 -4.46
C ALA A 193 -10.11 29.35 -4.09
N VAL A 194 -9.53 29.86 -3.00
CA VAL A 194 -9.67 31.27 -2.60
C VAL A 194 -9.06 32.22 -3.65
N LEU A 195 -7.93 31.85 -4.25
CA LEU A 195 -7.29 32.62 -5.32
C LEU A 195 -8.14 32.70 -6.60
N SER A 196 -8.77 31.60 -7.02
CA SER A 196 -9.64 31.59 -8.20
C SER A 196 -10.96 32.37 -8.01
N VAL A 197 -11.58 32.28 -6.82
CA VAL A 197 -12.80 33.04 -6.50
C VAL A 197 -12.50 34.54 -6.36
N THR A 198 -11.37 34.94 -5.78
CA THR A 198 -11.00 36.36 -5.66
C THR A 198 -10.66 37.00 -7.00
N HIS A 199 -10.03 36.29 -7.94
CA HIS A 199 -9.86 36.77 -9.32
C HIS A 199 -11.20 36.93 -10.05
N LYS A 200 -12.10 35.95 -9.97
CA LYS A 200 -13.43 36.04 -10.61
C LYS A 200 -14.31 37.14 -10.01
N LYS A 201 -14.15 37.46 -8.72
CA LYS A 201 -14.83 38.59 -8.08
C LYS A 201 -14.24 39.93 -8.56
N LYS A 202 -12.91 40.04 -8.72
CA LYS A 202 -12.27 41.24 -9.30
C LYS A 202 -12.69 41.51 -10.75
N SER A 203 -12.77 40.49 -11.62
CA SER A 203 -13.24 40.70 -13.00
C SER A 203 -14.70 41.17 -13.03
N SER A 204 -15.58 40.57 -12.22
CA SER A 204 -17.00 40.96 -12.13
C SER A 204 -17.27 42.37 -11.59
N VAL A 205 -16.27 43.03 -11.00
CA VAL A 205 -16.36 44.44 -10.55
C VAL A 205 -15.92 45.39 -11.65
N ILE A 206 -14.91 45.03 -12.43
CA ILE A 206 -14.43 45.83 -13.58
C ILE A 206 -15.54 45.93 -14.65
N ASP A 207 -16.21 44.82 -14.95
CA ASP A 207 -17.32 44.77 -15.92
C ASP A 207 -18.58 45.56 -15.48
N ARG A 208 -18.67 45.97 -14.21
CA ARG A 208 -19.78 46.81 -13.69
C ARG A 208 -19.47 48.30 -13.66
N SER A 209 -18.22 48.70 -13.85
CA SER A 209 -17.82 50.12 -13.93
C SER A 209 -17.92 50.73 -15.34
N SER A 210 -18.26 49.94 -16.36
CA SER A 210 -18.37 50.35 -17.77
C SER A 210 -19.83 50.39 -18.29
N THR A 211 -20.83 50.44 -17.40
CA THR A 211 -22.27 50.47 -17.79
C THR A 211 -23.07 51.43 -16.91
N SER A 212 -22.55 52.65 -16.71
CA SER A 212 -23.23 53.74 -15.99
C SER A 212 -23.11 55.10 -16.68
N VAL A 213 -22.87 55.10 -17.99
CA VAL A 213 -22.98 56.25 -18.90
C VAL A 213 -23.61 55.72 -20.20
N ILE A 214 -24.41 56.52 -20.91
CA ILE A 214 -25.24 56.14 -22.07
C ILE A 214 -26.52 55.37 -21.69
N LYS A 215 -27.51 56.11 -21.14
CA LYS A 215 -28.92 56.11 -21.60
C LYS A 215 -29.80 57.04 -20.73
N GLU A 216 -29.60 58.33 -20.91
CA GLU A 216 -30.72 59.27 -20.86
C GLU A 216 -31.12 59.63 -22.30
N GLU A 217 -32.37 60.08 -22.45
CA GLU A 217 -33.02 60.58 -23.68
C GLU A 217 -33.57 59.59 -24.73
N ALA A 218 -34.59 60.09 -25.45
CA ALA A 218 -35.32 59.51 -26.58
C ALA A 218 -36.23 58.28 -26.33
N LYS A 219 -37.41 58.54 -25.74
CA LYS A 219 -38.62 57.74 -26.02
C LYS A 219 -39.18 58.10 -27.40
N ALA A 220 -39.48 57.11 -28.25
CA ALA A 220 -40.51 57.22 -29.29
C ALA A 220 -41.20 55.86 -29.52
N ARG A 221 -42.54 55.89 -29.46
CA ARG A 221 -43.48 54.83 -29.89
C ARG A 221 -43.34 54.63 -31.43
N GLU A 222 -43.63 53.50 -32.08
CA GLU A 222 -44.26 52.20 -31.70
C GLU A 222 -43.99 51.15 -32.83
N GLU A 223 -44.55 49.92 -32.95
CA GLU A 223 -45.71 49.31 -32.27
C GLU A 223 -45.61 47.80 -31.90
N LYS A 224 -45.67 46.88 -32.88
CA LYS A 224 -46.05 45.45 -32.74
C LYS A 224 -45.27 44.59 -33.78
N THR A 225 -45.04 43.27 -33.65
CA THR A 225 -45.94 42.19 -33.20
C THR A 225 -45.17 40.95 -32.68
N GLU A 226 -45.88 39.93 -32.20
CA GLU A 226 -45.40 38.76 -31.41
C GLU A 226 -44.69 37.62 -32.19
N LYS A 227 -43.93 36.78 -31.44
CA LYS A 227 -43.67 35.32 -31.62
C LYS A 227 -42.89 34.88 -32.89
N GLU A 228 -42.19 33.74 -32.96
CA GLU A 228 -41.89 32.67 -31.98
C GLU A 228 -40.50 32.03 -32.27
N LYS A 229 -40.28 30.81 -31.74
CA LYS A 229 -39.16 29.86 -31.97
C LYS A 229 -38.87 29.62 -33.48
N GLU A 230 -37.77 29.00 -33.93
CA GLU A 230 -37.03 27.86 -33.35
C GLU A 230 -35.59 27.75 -33.94
N GLU A 231 -34.80 26.80 -33.44
CA GLU A 231 -33.47 26.46 -33.97
C GLU A 231 -33.60 25.66 -35.28
N GLU A 232 -32.66 25.82 -36.22
CA GLU A 232 -31.99 24.67 -36.85
C GLU A 232 -30.71 25.05 -37.60
N MET A 233 -29.77 24.11 -37.65
CA MET A 233 -28.54 24.18 -38.45
C MET A 233 -28.82 23.58 -39.83
N GLU A 234 -28.20 24.12 -40.88
CA GLU A 234 -27.60 23.24 -41.87
C GLU A 234 -26.38 23.87 -42.55
N ILE A 235 -25.49 23.00 -43.01
CA ILE A 235 -24.18 23.30 -43.59
C ILE A 235 -24.28 23.00 -45.08
N ASP A 236 -23.68 23.82 -45.94
CA ASP A 236 -23.10 23.24 -47.16
C ASP A 236 -21.82 23.96 -47.60
N ASN A 237 -20.84 23.16 -48.02
CA ASN A 237 -19.55 23.59 -48.54
C ASN A 237 -19.54 23.47 -50.07
N ILE A 238 -18.71 24.29 -50.72
CA ILE A 238 -18.05 24.16 -52.05
C ILE A 238 -17.66 25.62 -52.44
N HIS A 239 -16.45 25.97 -52.86
CA HIS A 239 -15.49 25.25 -53.71
C HIS A 239 -14.02 25.53 -53.33
N THR A 240 -13.16 24.55 -53.62
CA THR A 240 -11.68 24.60 -53.59
C THR A 240 -11.05 25.47 -54.70
N THR A 241 -9.84 26.01 -54.49
CA THR A 241 -8.59 25.63 -55.22
C THR A 241 -7.36 26.53 -54.93
N ALA A 242 -6.15 25.98 -55.22
CA ALA A 242 -4.85 26.63 -55.46
C ALA A 242 -3.83 26.79 -54.30
N VAL A 243 -2.55 26.67 -54.69
CA VAL A 243 -1.34 26.32 -53.90
C VAL A 243 -0.13 26.89 -54.71
N VAL A 244 1.11 27.14 -54.26
CA VAL A 244 1.99 26.65 -53.16
C VAL A 244 3.01 27.76 -52.77
N ALA A 245 3.85 27.51 -51.75
CA ALA A 245 5.23 28.01 -51.59
C ALA A 245 5.44 29.48 -51.13
N ASP A 246 6.49 29.85 -50.36
CA ASP A 246 7.38 29.08 -49.46
C ASP A 246 8.15 30.06 -48.51
N SER A 247 8.71 29.53 -47.43
CA SER A 247 9.95 29.97 -46.75
C SER A 247 10.09 31.38 -46.08
N SER A 248 10.12 31.34 -44.75
CA SER A 248 11.27 31.76 -43.89
C SER A 248 11.29 33.08 -43.08
N ALA A 249 11.86 32.93 -41.87
CA ALA A 249 12.69 33.86 -41.09
C ALA A 249 12.09 34.73 -39.93
N THR A 250 12.15 34.16 -38.70
CA THR A 250 12.69 34.76 -37.43
C THR A 250 11.99 36.00 -36.79
N SER A 251 11.81 36.16 -35.46
CA SER A 251 12.48 35.56 -34.27
C SER A 251 11.63 35.63 -32.98
N ALA A 252 12.02 34.84 -31.96
CA ALA A 252 11.98 35.16 -30.50
C ALA A 252 10.62 35.39 -29.77
N ASN A 253 10.35 34.90 -28.54
CA ASN A 253 11.07 33.95 -27.66
C ASN A 253 10.10 33.40 -26.56
N SER A 254 10.52 32.37 -25.79
CA SER A 254 10.22 32.06 -24.36
C SER A 254 8.95 32.65 -23.67
N GLU A 255 8.12 31.99 -22.84
CA GLU A 255 8.17 30.79 -21.96
C GLU A 255 6.74 30.66 -21.34
N HIS A 256 6.27 29.63 -20.59
CA HIS A 256 6.90 28.51 -19.89
C HIS A 256 5.93 27.29 -19.86
N LYS A 257 6.45 26.07 -19.71
CA LYS A 257 5.73 24.79 -19.93
C LYS A 257 4.91 24.28 -18.72
N LEU A 258 3.84 23.52 -19.00
CA LEU A 258 3.26 22.56 -18.05
C LEU A 258 4.24 21.42 -17.75
N ALA A 259 4.25 20.93 -16.51
CA ALA A 259 5.12 19.85 -16.08
C ALA A 259 4.54 18.46 -16.43
N GLU A 260 5.20 17.76 -17.35
CA GLU A 260 5.00 16.32 -17.59
C GLU A 260 5.51 15.47 -16.41
N PRO A 261 4.98 14.25 -16.21
CA PRO A 261 5.43 13.37 -15.14
C PRO A 261 6.88 12.94 -15.37
N LYS A 262 7.77 13.20 -14.40
CA LYS A 262 9.17 12.74 -14.45
C LYS A 262 9.23 11.24 -14.67
N SER A 263 9.89 10.84 -15.75
CA SER A 263 10.30 9.46 -15.98
C SER A 263 11.14 8.97 -14.81
N LYS A 264 10.80 7.80 -14.26
CA LYS A 264 11.64 7.16 -13.25
C LYS A 264 12.96 6.77 -13.89
N GLU A 265 14.07 7.15 -13.26
CA GLU A 265 15.41 6.76 -13.68
C GLU A 265 15.50 5.22 -13.81
N PRO A 266 16.30 4.69 -14.75
CA PRO A 266 16.44 3.26 -14.95
C PRO A 266 17.12 2.62 -13.73
N GLU A 267 16.31 2.11 -12.81
CA GLU A 267 16.77 1.48 -11.57
C GLU A 267 17.84 0.41 -11.82
N PRO A 268 18.86 0.33 -10.96
CA PRO A 268 19.94 -0.64 -11.13
C PRO A 268 19.39 -2.06 -11.11
N THR A 269 19.73 -2.85 -12.13
CA THR A 269 19.25 -4.23 -12.31
C THR A 269 19.67 -5.18 -11.18
N ASN A 270 20.69 -4.80 -10.41
CA ASN A 270 21.15 -5.52 -9.23
C ASN A 270 21.34 -4.54 -8.07
N TYR A 271 21.05 -4.98 -6.84
CA TYR A 271 21.33 -4.22 -5.61
C TYR A 271 21.89 -5.12 -4.51
N ALA A 272 22.67 -4.52 -3.62
CA ALA A 272 23.20 -5.16 -2.42
C ALA A 272 22.21 -5.01 -1.24
N LEU A 273 22.11 -6.06 -0.43
CA LEU A 273 21.31 -6.14 0.79
C LEU A 273 22.22 -6.50 1.96
N GLN A 274 22.23 -5.67 3.00
CA GLN A 274 23.02 -5.91 4.20
C GLN A 274 22.28 -6.85 5.17
N ASN A 275 23.03 -7.69 5.87
CA ASN A 275 22.53 -8.53 6.96
C ASN A 275 22.16 -7.67 8.19
N PRO A 276 20.96 -7.82 8.80
CA PRO A 276 19.82 -8.63 8.40
C PRO A 276 18.93 -7.95 7.34
N ALA A 277 18.46 -8.72 6.35
CA ALA A 277 17.63 -8.21 5.24
C ALA A 277 16.21 -8.79 5.23
N ARG A 278 15.19 -7.96 4.93
CA ARG A 278 13.86 -8.45 4.51
C ARG A 278 13.96 -9.03 3.09
N ILE A 279 13.50 -10.27 2.90
CA ILE A 279 13.51 -10.93 1.59
C ILE A 279 12.20 -11.70 1.35
N VAL A 280 11.49 -11.34 0.28
CA VAL A 280 10.19 -11.94 -0.11
C VAL A 280 10.40 -13.32 -0.74
N ARG A 281 9.39 -14.21 -0.68
CA ARG A 281 9.46 -15.58 -1.24
C ARG A 281 9.88 -15.64 -2.71
N LEU A 282 9.46 -14.68 -3.53
CA LEU A 282 9.85 -14.58 -4.95
C LEU A 282 11.31 -14.13 -5.12
N GLN A 283 11.76 -13.19 -4.29
CA GLN A 283 13.10 -12.58 -4.28
C GLN A 283 14.21 -13.59 -3.91
N LEU A 284 13.90 -14.64 -3.15
CA LEU A 284 14.86 -15.71 -2.83
C LEU A 284 15.36 -16.49 -4.05
N LYS A 285 14.64 -16.44 -5.18
CA LYS A 285 15.09 -17.06 -6.44
C LYS A 285 16.16 -16.22 -7.16
N THR A 286 16.16 -14.91 -6.94
CA THR A 286 17.10 -13.95 -7.57
C THR A 286 18.26 -13.57 -6.65
N LEU A 287 18.32 -14.14 -5.45
CA LEU A 287 19.36 -13.87 -4.45
C LEU A 287 20.61 -14.71 -4.70
N GLN A 288 21.76 -14.07 -4.84
CA GLN A 288 23.07 -14.68 -4.98
C GLN A 288 24.06 -14.03 -4.00
N MET A 289 25.11 -14.75 -3.64
CA MET A 289 26.24 -14.16 -2.91
C MET A 289 27.38 -13.88 -3.87
N THR A 290 28.03 -12.74 -3.70
CA THR A 290 29.26 -12.40 -4.42
C THR A 290 30.36 -13.41 -4.07
N GLU A 291 30.97 -14.02 -5.08
CA GLU A 291 31.89 -15.17 -4.89
C GLU A 291 33.17 -14.82 -4.12
N ASN A 292 33.57 -13.54 -4.14
CA ASN A 292 34.72 -12.99 -3.43
C ASN A 292 34.44 -12.60 -1.97
N ASN A 293 33.26 -12.86 -1.42
CA ASN A 293 32.94 -12.47 -0.04
C ASN A 293 33.69 -13.33 0.99
N ARG A 294 34.07 -12.73 2.13
CA ARG A 294 34.81 -13.38 3.24
C ARG A 294 34.07 -14.61 3.77
N TYR A 295 32.75 -14.50 3.85
CA TYR A 295 31.86 -15.55 4.31
C TYR A 295 31.34 -16.38 3.13
N LYS A 296 31.07 -17.67 3.35
CA LYS A 296 30.36 -18.57 2.42
C LYS A 296 29.18 -19.21 3.16
N PRO A 297 27.96 -19.27 2.59
CA PRO A 297 26.84 -19.89 3.28
C PRO A 297 26.97 -21.41 3.22
N LEU A 298 26.69 -22.09 4.33
CA LEU A 298 26.66 -23.55 4.39
C LEU A 298 25.41 -24.14 3.74
N LYS A 299 24.34 -23.34 3.64
CA LYS A 299 23.04 -23.70 3.05
C LYS A 299 22.74 -22.83 1.83
N ALA A 300 21.97 -23.34 0.88
CA ALA A 300 21.54 -22.56 -0.27
C ALA A 300 20.66 -21.37 0.15
N LEU A 301 21.01 -20.17 -0.32
CA LEU A 301 20.30 -18.91 -0.05
C LEU A 301 18.81 -18.96 -0.39
N SER A 302 18.40 -19.79 -1.35
CA SER A 302 17.01 -19.96 -1.79
C SER A 302 16.05 -20.44 -0.70
N GLN A 303 16.55 -21.01 0.41
CA GLN A 303 15.70 -21.38 1.55
C GLN A 303 15.38 -20.18 2.45
N GLY A 304 16.28 -19.19 2.53
CA GLY A 304 16.16 -18.02 3.39
C GLY A 304 16.11 -18.35 4.89
N GLY A 305 15.67 -17.40 5.72
CA GLY A 305 15.67 -17.53 7.17
C GLY A 305 17.06 -17.40 7.77
N ILE A 306 17.34 -18.14 8.85
CA ILE A 306 18.65 -18.17 9.50
C ILE A 306 19.60 -19.06 8.68
N ILE A 307 20.74 -18.51 8.29
CA ILE A 307 21.75 -19.18 7.47
C ILE A 307 23.11 -19.08 8.17
N MET A 308 23.69 -20.24 8.48
CA MET A 308 25.05 -20.31 9.01
C MET A 308 26.06 -19.98 7.90
N LEU A 309 26.89 -18.99 8.20
CA LEU A 309 27.97 -18.48 7.35
C LEU A 309 29.30 -19.02 7.88
N ARG A 310 30.06 -19.68 7.01
CA ARG A 310 31.43 -20.12 7.28
C ARG A 310 32.39 -19.02 6.82
N ASP A 311 33.16 -18.46 7.73
CA ASP A 311 34.29 -17.60 7.38
C ASP A 311 35.37 -18.43 6.64
N ARG A 312 35.87 -17.90 5.53
CA ARG A 312 37.01 -18.45 4.77
C ARG A 312 38.35 -17.84 5.19
N LYS A 313 38.35 -16.70 5.88
CA LYS A 313 39.52 -16.00 6.43
C LYS A 313 39.60 -16.08 7.97
N ALA A 314 39.04 -17.14 8.56
CA ALA A 314 39.07 -17.35 10.00
C ALA A 314 40.53 -17.30 10.53
N GLY A 315 40.88 -16.20 11.21
CA GLY A 315 42.22 -15.97 11.79
C GLY A 315 43.03 -14.80 11.21
N GLN A 316 42.63 -14.15 10.11
CA GLN A 316 43.39 -13.01 9.55
C GLN A 316 42.91 -11.62 10.02
N GLU A 317 41.61 -11.45 10.25
CA GLU A 317 40.98 -10.17 10.59
C GLU A 317 39.91 -10.40 11.66
N LYS A 318 39.76 -9.47 12.62
CA LYS A 318 38.59 -9.50 13.52
C LYS A 318 37.30 -9.38 12.71
N GLU A 319 36.24 -10.03 13.16
CA GLU A 319 34.95 -9.98 12.45
C GLU A 319 34.27 -8.63 12.70
N GLU A 320 33.88 -7.93 11.62
CA GLU A 320 32.95 -6.81 11.75
C GLU A 320 31.55 -7.34 12.00
N ILE A 321 31.23 -7.49 13.28
CA ILE A 321 29.90 -7.84 13.77
C ILE A 321 28.99 -6.61 13.60
N VAL A 322 27.77 -6.83 13.10
CA VAL A 322 26.68 -5.87 13.21
C VAL A 322 26.36 -5.75 14.69
N ALA A 323 26.62 -4.60 15.29
CA ALA A 323 26.25 -4.35 16.68
C ALA A 323 24.78 -4.74 16.88
N LEU A 324 24.52 -5.58 17.89
CA LEU A 324 23.17 -6.00 18.25
C LEU A 324 22.35 -4.75 18.59
N ALA A 325 21.61 -4.23 17.62
CA ALA A 325 20.59 -3.24 17.87
C ALA A 325 19.59 -3.88 18.84
N ALA A 326 19.49 -3.31 20.05
CA ALA A 326 18.60 -3.81 21.10
C ALA A 326 17.15 -3.71 20.59
N ALA A 327 16.66 -4.81 20.01
CA ALA A 327 15.41 -4.85 19.27
C ALA A 327 14.21 -4.92 20.21
N GLY A 328 13.94 -3.82 20.93
CA GLY A 328 12.70 -3.62 21.70
C GLY A 328 12.41 -4.63 22.81
N GLY A 329 13.41 -5.45 23.18
CA GLY A 329 13.31 -6.47 24.21
C GLY A 329 14.55 -6.39 25.09
N THR A 330 14.34 -6.17 26.38
CA THR A 330 15.38 -6.01 27.41
C THR A 330 16.09 -7.33 27.70
N ARG A 331 16.96 -7.77 26.78
CA ARG A 331 18.05 -8.69 27.15
C ARG A 331 19.11 -7.89 27.90
N VAL A 332 18.84 -7.63 29.18
CA VAL A 332 19.79 -7.06 30.13
C VAL A 332 20.81 -8.13 30.47
N GLU A 333 21.80 -8.31 29.60
CA GLU A 333 23.10 -8.89 29.98
C GLU A 333 23.96 -7.79 30.63
N GLY A 334 23.48 -7.38 31.79
CA GLY A 334 24.08 -6.47 32.75
C GLY A 334 23.61 -6.91 34.15
N LYS A 335 24.34 -6.53 35.20
CA LYS A 335 24.12 -7.06 36.56
C LYS A 335 22.84 -6.58 37.27
N ASP A 336 21.99 -5.83 36.57
CA ASP A 336 20.86 -5.08 37.14
C ASP A 336 19.49 -5.75 36.87
N SER A 337 19.48 -7.01 36.41
CA SER A 337 18.27 -7.76 36.04
C SER A 337 17.50 -8.40 37.22
N SER A 338 17.67 -7.89 38.44
CA SER A 338 17.05 -8.43 39.67
C SER A 338 16.27 -7.41 40.51
N GLU A 339 15.98 -6.20 40.00
CA GLU A 339 14.95 -5.34 40.59
C GLU A 339 13.67 -5.40 39.75
N GLU A 340 12.73 -6.25 40.20
CA GLU A 340 11.32 -6.15 39.83
C GLU A 340 10.82 -4.74 40.19
N ALA A 341 10.11 -4.08 39.27
CA ALA A 341 9.60 -2.74 39.50
C ALA A 341 8.63 -2.74 40.69
N LYS A 342 9.06 -2.17 41.81
CA LYS A 342 8.30 -2.19 43.08
C LYS A 342 6.89 -1.67 42.84
N PRO A 343 5.84 -2.36 43.31
CA PRO A 343 4.47 -1.89 43.16
C PRO A 343 4.32 -0.51 43.81
N HIS A 344 3.48 0.33 43.21
CA HIS A 344 3.18 1.65 43.74
C HIS A 344 2.64 1.52 45.17
N THR A 345 3.15 2.34 46.09
CA THR A 345 2.64 2.38 47.47
C THR A 345 1.17 2.79 47.45
N PRO A 346 0.29 2.15 48.25
CA PRO A 346 -1.07 2.61 48.44
C PRO A 346 -1.08 4.07 48.90
N PHE A 347 -2.04 4.85 48.42
CA PHE A 347 -2.23 6.22 48.88
C PHE A 347 -2.77 6.20 50.32
N GLU A 348 -2.00 6.73 51.27
CA GLU A 348 -2.49 6.92 52.64
C GLU A 348 -3.44 8.13 52.66
N ILE A 349 -4.75 7.86 52.72
CA ILE A 349 -5.73 8.91 53.05
C ILE A 349 -5.55 9.26 54.52
N ASN A 350 -4.87 10.36 54.81
CA ASN A 350 -4.76 10.86 56.17
C ASN A 350 -6.08 11.56 56.56
N ILE A 351 -6.89 10.89 57.38
CA ILE A 351 -8.25 11.34 57.75
C ILE A 351 -8.21 12.60 58.62
N THR A 352 -7.03 13.04 59.09
CA THR A 352 -6.86 14.30 59.83
C THR A 352 -6.88 15.57 58.96
N SER A 353 -6.89 15.43 57.63
CA SER A 353 -6.99 16.55 56.68
C SER A 353 -8.33 16.59 55.93
N TYR A 354 -9.42 16.14 56.56
CA TYR A 354 -10.79 16.18 56.01
C TYR A 354 -11.79 16.77 57.00
#